data_AF-A0A2N1MAF5-F1
#
_entry.id   AF-A0A2N1MAF5-F1
#
_cell.length_a   1.000
_cell.length_b   1.000
_cell.length_c   1.000
_cell.angle_alpha   90.00
_cell.angle_beta   90.00
_cell.angle_gamma   90.00
#
_symmetry.space_group_name_H-M   'P 1'
#
loop_
_entity.id
_entity.type
_entity.pdbx_description
1 polymer ?
#
loop_
_entity_poly.entity_id
_entity_poly.type
_entity_poly.pdbx_seq_one_letter_code
_entity_poly.pdbx_strand_id
1 'polypeptide(L)'
;MVQTLRITLIKPGTIVPELHYRPYSFYWWIISNENETLFPIRLGQQTKVCLNKVDFILTIQTGSDNNKLMLMHCCQSGLHVVTEPSSTKAISTVYKNRFNISTRYLGYQAMGWNDKNIFETLKQDI
;
A
#
# COMPACT_ATOMS: atom_id res chain seq x y z
N MET A 1 7.74 -20.32 10.85
CA MET A 1 8.81 -19.51 10.22
C MET A 1 8.20 -18.21 9.76
N VAL A 2 8.70 -17.07 10.23
CA VAL A 2 8.26 -15.75 9.74
C VAL A 2 8.87 -15.58 8.36
N GLN A 3 8.04 -15.54 7.32
CA GLN A 3 8.50 -15.32 5.96
C GLN A 3 8.98 -13.86 5.87
N THR A 4 10.30 -13.64 5.78
CA THR A 4 10.85 -12.29 5.65
C THR A 4 10.49 -11.74 4.27
N LEU A 5 9.48 -10.87 4.22
CA LEU A 5 9.06 -10.16 3.02
C LEU A 5 10.18 -9.20 2.59
N ARG A 6 10.73 -9.38 1.39
CA ARG A 6 11.62 -8.37 0.80
C ARG A 6 10.75 -7.28 0.19
N ILE A 7 10.77 -6.10 0.80
CA ILE A 7 10.00 -4.94 0.39
C ILE A 7 10.97 -3.88 -0.14
N THR A 8 10.57 -3.18 -1.20
CA THR A 8 11.34 -2.07 -1.77
C THR A 8 10.38 -0.95 -2.14
N LEU A 9 10.67 0.26 -1.68
CA LEU A 9 9.94 1.44 -2.13
C LEU A 9 10.38 1.77 -3.56
N ILE A 10 9.43 1.79 -4.50
CA ILE A 10 9.68 2.19 -5.90
C ILE A 10 9.43 3.69 -6.06
N LYS A 11 8.30 4.18 -5.51
CA LYS A 11 7.93 5.60 -5.55
C LYS A 11 7.35 6.02 -4.20
N PRO A 12 7.76 7.16 -3.64
CA PRO A 12 7.21 7.65 -2.37
C PRO A 12 5.76 8.11 -2.50
N GLY A 13 5.34 8.59 -3.68
CA GLY A 13 4.05 9.23 -3.87
C GLY A 13 4.02 10.66 -3.31
N THR A 14 2.85 11.27 -3.31
CA THR A 14 2.65 12.69 -2.97
C THR A 14 1.54 12.89 -1.94
N ILE A 15 1.70 13.89 -1.09
CA ILE A 15 0.64 14.43 -0.24
C ILE A 15 -0.18 15.40 -1.09
N VAL A 16 -1.48 15.13 -1.20
CA VAL A 16 -2.42 15.93 -2.01
C VAL A 16 -3.37 16.66 -1.05
N PRO A 17 -3.42 18.01 -1.07
CA PRO A 17 -4.21 18.77 -0.10
C PRO A 17 -5.69 18.38 -0.03
N GLU A 18 -6.29 18.07 -1.18
CA GLU A 18 -7.68 17.65 -1.32
C GLU A 18 -7.97 16.31 -0.63
N LEU A 19 -6.95 15.46 -0.47
CA LEU A 19 -7.07 14.16 0.17
C LEU A 19 -6.66 14.19 1.64
N HIS A 20 -5.73 15.07 2.02
CA HIS A 20 -5.09 15.01 3.34
C HIS A 20 -5.58 16.07 4.33
N TYR A 21 -6.16 17.18 3.84
CA TYR A 21 -6.54 18.33 4.68
C TYR A 21 -7.98 18.83 4.45
N ARG A 22 -8.81 18.06 3.75
CA ARG A 22 -10.23 18.35 3.46
C ARG A 22 -11.15 17.32 4.13
N PRO A 23 -12.49 17.44 4.01
CA PRO A 23 -13.39 16.36 4.45
C PRO A 23 -12.95 15.01 3.89
N TYR A 24 -13.11 13.94 4.67
CA TYR A 24 -12.62 12.58 4.38
C TYR A 24 -11.11 12.38 4.50
N SER A 25 -10.36 13.36 5.00
CA SER A 25 -8.92 13.22 5.23
C SER A 25 -8.55 12.05 6.10
N PHE A 26 -9.36 11.71 7.10
CA PHE A 26 -9.16 10.56 7.99
C PHE A 26 -8.81 9.25 7.27
N TYR A 27 -9.33 9.01 6.07
CA TYR A 27 -9.02 7.79 5.31
C TYR A 27 -7.62 7.77 4.69
N TRP A 28 -6.94 8.92 4.66
CA TRP A 28 -5.61 9.13 4.07
C TRP A 28 -4.52 9.22 5.14
N TRP A 29 -4.80 8.82 6.39
CA TRP A 29 -3.81 8.76 7.46
C TRP A 29 -3.83 7.39 8.16
N ILE A 30 -2.66 6.91 8.56
CA ILE A 30 -2.48 5.72 9.40
C ILE A 30 -1.74 6.08 10.67
N ILE A 31 -1.97 5.30 11.72
CA ILE A 31 -1.20 5.40 12.96
C ILE A 31 0.06 4.56 12.81
N SER A 32 1.22 5.18 12.99
CA SER A 32 2.51 4.48 13.01
C SER A 32 2.65 3.64 14.27
N ASN A 33 3.10 2.40 14.09
CA ASN A 33 3.37 1.49 15.21
C ASN A 33 4.57 1.92 16.08
N GLU A 34 5.46 2.80 15.60
CA GLU A 34 6.66 3.18 16.34
C GLU A 34 6.37 4.21 17.44
N ASN A 35 5.59 5.25 17.10
CA ASN A 35 5.43 6.44 17.95
C ASN A 35 3.95 6.85 18.13
N GLU A 36 2.99 6.02 17.71
CA GLU A 36 1.54 6.33 17.72
C GLU A 36 1.16 7.64 16.99
N THR A 37 2.04 8.11 16.11
CA THR A 37 1.85 9.34 15.34
C THR A 37 1.05 9.07 14.06
N LEU A 38 0.19 10.01 13.70
CA LEU A 38 -0.50 9.99 12.41
C LEU A 38 0.51 10.26 11.29
N PHE A 39 0.42 9.43 10.26
CA PHE A 39 1.30 9.45 9.11
C PHE A 39 0.47 9.36 7.82
N PRO A 40 0.74 10.19 6.80
CA PRO A 40 -0.09 10.29 5.60
C PRO A 40 0.15 9.12 4.65
N ILE A 41 -0.93 8.55 4.14
CA ILE A 41 -0.91 7.57 3.05
C ILE A 41 -0.76 8.32 1.74
N ARG A 42 0.35 8.17 1.04
CA ARG A 42 0.66 9.03 -0.11
C ARG A 42 0.05 8.53 -1.41
N LEU A 43 -0.59 9.43 -2.15
CA LEU A 43 -1.13 9.11 -3.47
C LEU A 43 0.01 8.76 -4.43
N GLY A 44 -0.13 7.65 -5.16
CA GLY A 44 0.90 7.18 -6.08
C GLY A 44 2.11 6.52 -5.40
N GLN A 45 2.07 6.30 -4.08
CA GLN A 45 3.09 5.48 -3.41
C GLN A 45 3.12 4.09 -4.03
N GLN A 46 4.31 3.61 -4.40
CA GLN A 46 4.51 2.29 -4.98
C GLN A 46 5.53 1.49 -4.19
N THR A 47 5.15 0.27 -3.78
CA THR A 47 6.08 -0.70 -3.20
C THR A 47 6.13 -1.98 -4.02
N LYS A 48 7.32 -2.57 -4.06
CA LYS A 48 7.54 -3.91 -4.58
C LYS A 48 7.68 -4.86 -3.41
N VAL A 49 6.97 -5.98 -3.43
CA VAL A 49 7.14 -7.07 -2.48
C VAL A 49 7.39 -8.37 -3.23
N CYS A 50 8.43 -9.09 -2.82
CA CYS A 50 8.76 -10.38 -3.41
C CYS A 50 8.14 -11.51 -2.60
N LEU A 51 7.20 -12.23 -3.21
CA LEU A 51 6.49 -13.37 -2.63
C LEU A 51 6.72 -14.60 -3.50
N ASN A 52 7.21 -15.70 -2.90
CA ASN A 52 7.54 -16.93 -3.64
C ASN A 52 8.41 -16.68 -4.89
N LYS A 53 9.40 -15.80 -4.78
CA LYS A 53 10.30 -15.39 -5.88
C LYS A 53 9.59 -14.68 -7.04
N VAL A 54 8.36 -14.21 -6.82
CA VAL A 54 7.58 -13.42 -7.78
C VAL A 54 7.36 -12.03 -7.20
N ASP A 55 7.54 -11.02 -8.04
CA ASP A 55 7.33 -9.63 -7.65
C ASP A 55 5.84 -9.26 -7.73
N PHE A 56 5.39 -8.54 -6.72
CA PHE A 56 4.09 -7.90 -6.62
C PHE A 56 4.33 -6.41 -6.42
N ILE A 57 3.64 -5.58 -7.20
CA ILE A 57 3.70 -4.13 -7.09
C ILE A 57 2.39 -3.65 -6.50
N LEU A 58 2.45 -3.01 -5.34
CA LEU A 58 1.33 -2.31 -4.73
C LEU A 58 1.44 -0.82 -5.06
N THR A 59 0.32 -0.22 -5.44
CA THR A 59 0.20 1.20 -5.75
C THR A 59 -0.99 1.79 -4.99
N ILE A 60 -0.77 2.90 -4.28
CA ILE A 60 -1.85 3.72 -3.73
C ILE A 60 -2.45 4.57 -4.84
N GLN A 61 -3.77 4.51 -4.98
CA GLN A 61 -4.52 5.32 -5.93
C GLN A 61 -5.88 5.73 -5.34
N THR A 62 -6.58 6.61 -6.03
CA THR A 62 -7.97 6.95 -5.71
C THR A 62 -8.95 5.99 -6.39
N GLY A 63 -10.19 5.98 -5.93
CA GLY A 63 -11.30 5.36 -6.66
C GLY A 63 -11.68 6.10 -7.94
N SER A 64 -12.59 5.52 -8.72
CA SER A 64 -13.17 6.14 -9.92
C SER A 64 -14.51 6.82 -9.63
N ASP A 65 -14.96 7.69 -10.55
CA ASP A 65 -16.31 8.26 -10.58
C ASP A 65 -16.74 8.92 -9.27
N ASN A 66 -17.76 8.38 -8.60
CA ASN A 66 -18.29 8.89 -7.33
C ASN A 66 -17.36 8.59 -6.14
N ASN A 67 -16.35 7.75 -6.31
CA ASN A 67 -15.42 7.30 -5.27
C ASN A 67 -14.02 7.93 -5.40
N LYS A 68 -13.89 9.07 -6.08
CA LYS A 68 -12.59 9.76 -6.32
C LYS A 68 -11.81 10.12 -5.06
N LEU A 69 -12.46 10.23 -3.91
CA LEU A 69 -11.80 10.51 -2.63
C LEU A 69 -11.46 9.24 -1.84
N MET A 70 -11.96 8.07 -2.26
CA MET A 70 -11.69 6.82 -1.57
C MET A 70 -10.26 6.36 -1.84
N LEU A 71 -9.60 5.96 -0.76
CA LEU A 71 -8.33 5.26 -0.83
C LEU A 71 -8.53 3.88 -1.46
N MET A 72 -7.76 3.58 -2.50
CA MET A 72 -7.74 2.30 -3.17
C MET A 72 -6.30 1.78 -3.30
N HIS A 73 -6.17 0.47 -3.24
CA HIS A 73 -4.89 -0.22 -3.40
C HIS A 73 -4.94 -1.07 -4.65
N CYS A 74 -4.15 -0.70 -5.65
CA CYS A 74 -3.91 -1.53 -6.81
C CYS A 74 -2.75 -2.47 -6.54
N CYS A 75 -2.93 -3.75 -6.80
CA CYS A 75 -1.86 -4.75 -6.79
C CYS A 75 -1.72 -5.35 -8.19
N GLN A 76 -0.48 -5.49 -8.63
CA GLN A 76 -0.13 -6.11 -9.91
C GLN A 76 0.95 -7.16 -9.72
N SER A 77 0.79 -8.32 -10.38
CA SER A 77 1.86 -9.30 -10.57
C SER A 77 1.72 -9.96 -11.95
N GLY A 78 2.65 -9.66 -12.85
CA GLY A 78 2.54 -10.04 -14.26
C GLY A 78 1.27 -9.46 -14.89
N LEU A 79 0.40 -10.34 -15.41
CA LEU A 79 -0.88 -9.98 -16.04
C LEU A 79 -2.05 -9.84 -15.05
N HIS A 80 -1.87 -10.25 -13.78
CA HIS A 80 -2.93 -10.15 -12.79
C HIS A 80 -2.90 -8.77 -12.14
N VAL A 81 -3.98 -8.02 -12.28
CA VAL A 81 -4.16 -6.69 -11.70
C VAL A 81 -5.49 -6.65 -10.98
N VAL A 82 -5.48 -6.16 -9.74
CA VAL A 82 -6.68 -6.02 -8.91
C VAL A 82 -6.60 -4.71 -8.15
N THR A 83 -7.73 -4.01 -8.04
CA THR A 83 -7.87 -2.81 -7.22
C THR A 83 -8.87 -3.09 -6.10
N GLU A 84 -8.47 -2.88 -4.85
CA GLU A 84 -9.28 -3.17 -3.66
C GLU A 84 -9.16 -2.05 -2.61
N PRO A 85 -10.16 -1.84 -1.74
CA PRO A 85 -10.11 -0.84 -0.67
C PRO A 85 -9.10 -1.14 0.45
N SER A 86 -8.45 -2.31 0.44
CA SER A 86 -7.42 -2.68 1.41
C SER A 86 -6.22 -3.32 0.72
N SER A 87 -5.01 -2.91 1.10
CA SER A 87 -3.76 -3.50 0.60
C SER A 87 -3.65 -5.00 0.89
N THR A 88 -4.13 -5.44 2.06
CA THR A 88 -4.23 -6.86 2.44
C THR A 88 -5.08 -7.64 1.44
N LYS A 89 -6.24 -7.09 1.06
CA LYS A 89 -7.16 -7.74 0.13
C LYS A 89 -6.57 -7.74 -1.28
N ALA A 90 -6.03 -6.61 -1.74
CA ALA A 90 -5.41 -6.47 -3.05
C ALA A 90 -4.31 -7.53 -3.28
N ILE A 91 -3.33 -7.60 -2.37
CA ILE A 91 -2.22 -8.55 -2.51
C ILE A 91 -2.66 -10.00 -2.40
N SER A 92 -3.60 -10.31 -1.50
CA SER A 92 -4.10 -11.67 -1.30
C SER A 92 -4.90 -12.15 -2.51
N THR A 93 -5.70 -11.27 -3.13
CA THR A 93 -6.46 -11.60 -4.35
C THR A 93 -5.53 -11.81 -5.54
N VAL A 94 -4.55 -10.94 -5.77
CA VAL A 94 -3.57 -11.13 -6.88
C VAL A 94 -2.75 -12.40 -6.67
N TYR A 95 -2.33 -12.67 -5.44
CA TYR A 95 -1.61 -13.90 -5.12
C TYR A 95 -2.46 -15.13 -5.40
N LYS A 96 -3.73 -15.13 -4.99
CA LYS A 96 -4.67 -16.20 -5.29
C LYS A 96 -4.84 -16.38 -6.80
N ASN A 97 -5.00 -15.30 -7.55
CA ASN A 97 -5.16 -15.37 -9.01
C ASN A 97 -3.90 -15.92 -9.70
N ARG A 98 -2.71 -15.62 -9.18
CA ARG A 98 -1.43 -16.07 -9.72
C ARG A 98 -1.12 -17.54 -9.41
N PHE A 99 -1.34 -17.98 -8.18
CA PHE A 99 -0.90 -19.29 -7.69
C PHE A 99 -2.04 -20.27 -7.44
N ASN A 100 -3.30 -19.85 -7.62
CA ASN A 100 -4.50 -20.60 -7.27
C ASN A 100 -4.54 -21.07 -5.80
N ILE A 101 -3.87 -20.33 -4.91
CA ILE A 101 -3.79 -20.62 -3.47
C ILE A 101 -4.20 -19.38 -2.68
N SER A 102 -5.12 -19.57 -1.73
CA SER A 102 -5.51 -18.51 -0.81
C SER A 102 -4.49 -18.37 0.31
N THR A 103 -4.00 -17.16 0.52
CA THR A 103 -3.16 -16.77 1.65
C THR A 103 -3.51 -15.35 2.05
N ARG A 104 -3.23 -14.97 3.30
CA ARG A 104 -3.47 -13.62 3.81
C ARG A 104 -2.14 -12.99 4.20
N TYR A 105 -1.69 -12.01 3.41
CA TYR A 105 -0.52 -11.21 3.74
C TYR A 105 -0.91 -9.93 4.46
N LEU A 106 -0.04 -9.45 5.35
CA LEU A 106 -0.24 -8.19 6.05
C LEU A 106 0.02 -7.03 5.09
N GLY A 107 -1.06 -6.37 4.65
CA GLY A 107 -0.98 -5.26 3.71
C GLY A 107 -0.14 -4.08 4.22
N TYR A 108 -0.18 -3.81 5.53
CA TYR A 108 0.65 -2.80 6.17
C TYR A 108 2.15 -3.05 5.94
N GLN A 109 2.58 -4.32 6.07
CA GLN A 109 3.96 -4.70 5.82
C GLN A 109 4.30 -4.65 4.33
N ALA A 110 3.40 -5.12 3.47
CA ALA A 110 3.61 -5.09 2.02
C ALA A 110 3.73 -3.65 1.46
N MET A 111 3.08 -2.67 2.10
CA MET A 111 3.22 -1.25 1.83
C MET A 111 4.51 -0.63 2.40
N GLY A 112 5.32 -1.39 3.13
CA GLY A 112 6.58 -0.93 3.72
C GLY A 112 6.42 0.00 4.93
N TRP A 113 5.22 0.12 5.50
CA TRP A 113 4.95 1.04 6.60
C TRP A 113 5.51 0.58 7.96
N ASN A 114 6.10 -0.62 8.02
CA ASN A 114 6.86 -1.13 9.15
C ASN A 114 8.37 -1.18 8.89
N ASP A 115 8.82 -0.78 7.70
CA ASP A 115 10.25 -0.72 7.37
C ASP A 115 10.76 0.68 7.70
N LYS A 116 11.71 0.78 8.63
CA LYS A 116 12.21 2.06 9.13
C LYS A 116 12.79 2.95 8.02
N ASN A 117 13.51 2.37 7.04
CA ASN A 117 14.13 3.16 5.98
C ASN A 117 13.08 3.72 5.02
N ILE A 118 12.09 2.90 4.67
CA ILE A 118 10.94 3.34 3.86
C ILE A 118 10.16 4.40 4.63
N PHE A 119 9.86 4.13 5.91
CA PHE A 119 9.08 5.04 6.74
C PHE A 119 9.74 6.41 6.88
N GLU A 120 11.05 6.47 7.15
CA GLU A 120 11.80 7.73 7.19
C GLU A 120 11.83 8.45 5.83
N THR A 121 11.96 7.72 4.72
CA THR A 121 11.87 8.31 3.37
C THR A 121 10.52 8.99 3.16
N LEU A 122 9.44 8.34 3.58
CA LEU A 122 8.10 8.87 3.44
C LEU A 122 7.74 9.94 4.50
N LYS A 123 8.67 10.36 5.36
CA LYS A 123 8.47 11.48 6.31
C LYS A 123 9.11 12.79 5.88
N GLN A 124 10.00 12.78 4.89
CA GLN A 124 10.90 13.90 4.61
C GLN A 124 10.22 15.22 4.23
N ASP A 125 8.97 15.16 3.77
CA ASP A 125 8.15 16.25 3.22
C ASP A 125 6.78 16.33 3.92
N ILE A 126 6.66 15.82 5.15
CA ILE A 126 5.50 16.02 6.04
C ILE A 126 5.65 17.34 6.79
#